data_AF-A0AAE1IYL1-F1
#
_entry.id   AF-A0AAE1IYL1-F1
#
_cell.length_a   1.000
_cell.length_b   1.000
_cell.length_c   1.000
_cell.angle_alpha   90.00
_cell.angle_beta   90.00
_cell.angle_gamma   90.00
#
_symmetry.space_group_name_H-M   'P 1'
#
loop_
_entity.id
_entity.type
_entity.pdbx_description
1 polymer ?
#
loop_
_entity_poly.entity_id
_entity_poly.type
_entity_poly.pdbx_seq_one_letter_code
_entity_poly.pdbx_strand_id
1 'polypeptide(L)'
;MEVDDDYVEYVPVAKRRAMEAQKALERRGKASSTVDGDSEKSRVAEVKPSLLVKASQLKRDQPEISSTEQIVRQEKEMIENLSDQKTLMSVRELAKGITYTEPLRTGWKPPYPLEECLNSNVI
;
A
#
# COMPACT_ATOMS: atom_id res chain seq x y z
N MET A 1 23.18 -41.02 -19.58
CA MET A 1 22.33 -39.82 -19.67
C MET A 1 21.56 -39.77 -18.38
N GLU A 2 21.98 -38.92 -17.44
CA GLU A 2 21.14 -38.56 -16.30
C GLU A 2 20.00 -37.72 -16.85
N VAL A 3 18.77 -38.12 -16.57
CA VAL A 3 17.57 -37.45 -17.06
C VAL A 3 17.31 -36.32 -16.08
N ASP A 4 17.29 -35.08 -16.56
CA ASP A 4 17.04 -33.89 -15.74
C ASP A 4 15.68 -34.00 -15.04
N ASP A 5 15.67 -34.43 -13.77
CA ASP A 5 14.48 -34.60 -12.91
C ASP A 5 13.77 -33.26 -12.58
N ASP A 6 14.31 -32.13 -13.05
CA ASP A 6 13.77 -30.78 -12.84
C ASP A 6 12.84 -30.32 -13.99
N TYR A 7 12.46 -31.19 -14.93
CA TYR A 7 11.56 -30.80 -16.03
C TYR A 7 10.14 -30.50 -15.52
N VAL A 8 9.80 -29.21 -15.51
CA VAL A 8 8.43 -28.74 -15.26
C VAL A 8 7.69 -28.62 -16.59
N GLU A 9 6.70 -29.49 -16.81
CA GLU A 9 5.84 -29.43 -17.99
C GLU A 9 5.21 -28.03 -18.13
N TYR A 10 5.46 -27.39 -19.27
CA TYR A 10 4.95 -26.04 -19.50
C TYR A 10 3.43 -26.05 -19.67
N VAL A 11 2.74 -25.54 -18.64
CA VAL A 11 1.30 -25.26 -18.72
C VAL A 11 1.10 -23.84 -19.28
N PRO A 12 0.39 -23.67 -20.42
CA PRO A 12 0.06 -22.36 -20.97
C PRO A 12 -0.60 -21.44 -19.93
N VAL A 13 -0.23 -20.15 -19.97
CA VAL A 13 -0.66 -19.14 -18.98
C VAL A 13 -2.18 -19.10 -18.79
N ALA A 14 -2.94 -19.26 -19.88
CA ALA A 14 -4.40 -19.31 -19.82
C ALA A 14 -4.94 -20.48 -18.96
N LYS A 15 -4.37 -21.68 -19.14
CA LYS A 15 -4.76 -22.87 -18.36
C LYS A 15 -4.36 -22.71 -16.89
N ARG A 16 -3.19 -22.12 -16.63
CA ARG A 16 -2.70 -21.86 -15.27
C ARG A 16 -3.64 -20.91 -14.50
N ARG A 17 -4.00 -19.78 -15.11
CA ARG A 17 -4.95 -18.82 -14.54
C ARG A 17 -6.32 -19.44 -14.28
N ALA A 18 -6.80 -20.29 -15.19
CA ALA A 18 -8.08 -20.98 -15.01
C ALA A 18 -8.06 -21.96 -13.82
N MET A 19 -6.99 -22.74 -13.67
CA MET A 19 -6.82 -23.66 -12.53
C MET A 19 -6.72 -22.93 -11.20
N GLU A 20 -5.98 -21.82 -11.14
CA GLU A 20 -5.87 -21.01 -9.92
C GLU A 20 -7.22 -20.41 -9.52
N ALA A 21 -8.02 -19.93 -10.49
CA ALA A 21 -9.35 -19.41 -10.25
C ALA A 21 -10.31 -20.49 -9.70
N GLN A 22 -10.28 -21.71 -10.26
CA GLN A 22 -11.07 -22.83 -9.75
C GLN A 22 -10.64 -23.24 -8.33
N LYS A 23 -9.33 -23.36 -8.09
CA LYS A 23 -8.76 -23.66 -6.76
C LYS A 23 -9.15 -22.60 -5.72
N ALA A 24 -9.20 -21.33 -6.12
CA ALA A 24 -9.66 -20.25 -5.25
C ALA A 24 -11.17 -20.37 -4.92
N LEU A 25 -11.99 -20.81 -5.87
CA LEU A 25 -13.42 -21.06 -5.65
C LEU A 25 -13.66 -22.25 -4.71
N GLU A 26 -12.90 -23.34 -4.86
CA GLU A 26 -13.00 -24.52 -3.99
C GLU A 26 -12.57 -24.21 -2.54
N ARG A 27 -11.51 -23.41 -2.38
CA ARG A 27 -11.08 -22.95 -1.04
C ARG A 27 -12.14 -22.09 -0.36
N ARG A 28 -12.88 -21.27 -1.12
CA ARG A 28 -14.01 -20.49 -0.57
C ARG A 28 -15.15 -21.38 -0.08
N GLY A 29 -15.37 -22.54 -0.69
CA GLY A 29 -16.36 -23.52 -0.22
C GLY A 29 -15.93 -24.28 1.05
N LYS A 30 -14.62 -24.54 1.21
CA LYS A 30 -14.06 -25.26 2.38
C LYS A 30 -13.84 -24.38 3.62
N ALA A 31 -13.62 -23.08 3.45
CA ALA A 31 -13.36 -22.17 4.57
C ALA A 31 -14.61 -21.85 5.44
N SER A 32 -15.80 -22.32 5.05
CA SER A 32 -17.04 -22.08 5.79
C SER A 32 -17.24 -23.01 7.00
N SER A 33 -16.38 -24.03 7.20
CA SER A 33 -16.60 -25.09 8.21
C SER A 33 -15.71 -25.01 9.46
N THR A 34 -14.86 -23.98 9.61
CA THR A 34 -13.95 -23.87 10.77
C THR A 34 -13.76 -22.41 11.20
N VAL A 35 -14.80 -21.79 11.76
CA VAL A 35 -14.67 -20.66 12.70
C VAL A 35 -15.81 -20.80 13.72
N ASP A 36 -15.56 -21.57 14.77
CA ASP A 36 -16.32 -21.55 16.02
C ASP A 36 -15.43 -20.94 17.10
N GLY A 37 -15.95 -19.95 17.83
CA GLY A 37 -15.20 -19.19 18.84
C GLY A 37 -15.97 -18.02 19.46
N ASP A 38 -17.04 -18.35 20.17
CA ASP A 38 -17.57 -17.72 21.40
C ASP A 38 -17.95 -16.22 21.43
N SER A 39 -19.27 -15.95 21.43
CA SER A 39 -19.87 -14.93 22.31
C SER A 39 -21.37 -15.18 22.45
N GLU A 40 -21.74 -15.92 23.49
CA GLU A 40 -23.12 -16.11 23.94
C GLU A 40 -23.73 -14.78 24.43
N LYS A 41 -24.59 -14.17 23.61
CA LYS A 41 -25.65 -13.27 24.07
C LYS A 41 -26.92 -13.47 23.25
N SER A 42 -27.68 -14.48 23.67
CA SER A 42 -29.14 -14.51 23.77
C SER A 42 -29.98 -13.61 22.82
N ARG A 43 -30.76 -14.31 21.99
CA ARG A 43 -32.16 -14.01 21.58
C ARG A 43 -32.38 -12.84 20.62
N VAL A 44 -32.25 -13.13 19.33
CA VAL A 44 -33.28 -13.20 18.27
C VAL A 44 -32.47 -13.57 17.03
N ALA A 45 -32.92 -14.51 16.21
CA ALA A 45 -32.28 -14.82 14.93
C ALA A 45 -32.51 -13.66 13.95
N GLU A 46 -31.94 -12.50 14.25
CA GLU A 46 -31.80 -11.42 13.29
C GLU A 46 -30.81 -11.93 12.24
N VAL A 47 -31.30 -12.11 11.03
CA VAL A 47 -30.48 -12.39 9.85
C VAL A 47 -29.52 -11.22 9.70
N LYS A 48 -28.34 -11.32 10.34
CA LYS A 48 -27.30 -10.31 10.24
C LYS A 48 -26.97 -10.17 8.75
N PRO A 49 -27.13 -8.98 8.15
CA PRO A 49 -26.82 -8.81 6.73
C PRO A 49 -25.35 -9.17 6.49
N SER A 50 -25.06 -9.72 5.32
CA SER A 50 -23.70 -10.07 4.89
C SER A 50 -22.74 -8.90 5.11
N LEU A 51 -21.48 -9.19 5.44
CA LEU A 51 -20.44 -8.17 5.64
C LEU A 51 -20.36 -7.18 4.47
N LEU A 52 -20.52 -7.68 3.24
CA LEU A 52 -20.54 -6.85 2.03
C LEU A 52 -21.77 -5.92 1.97
N VAL A 53 -22.92 -6.41 2.44
CA VAL A 53 -24.15 -5.62 2.52
C VAL A 53 -23.99 -4.53 3.57
N LYS A 54 -23.42 -4.84 4.74
CA LYS A 54 -23.11 -3.86 5.79
C LYS A 54 -22.10 -2.81 5.31
N ALA A 55 -21.04 -3.22 4.62
CA ALA A 55 -20.06 -2.29 4.06
C ALA A 55 -20.70 -1.35 3.03
N SER A 56 -21.60 -1.87 2.19
CA SER A 56 -22.32 -1.07 1.20
C SER A 56 -23.34 -0.12 1.82
N GLN A 57 -24.00 -0.54 2.91
CA GLN A 57 -24.88 0.32 3.71
C GLN A 57 -24.07 1.43 4.38
N LEU A 58 -22.95 1.09 5.04
CA LEU A 58 -22.09 2.06 5.69
C LEU A 58 -21.53 3.12 4.74
N LYS A 59 -21.23 2.75 3.48
CA LYS A 59 -20.83 3.71 2.44
C LYS A 59 -21.96 4.62 1.97
N ARG A 60 -23.21 4.14 2.01
CA ARG A 60 -24.42 4.92 1.66
C ARG A 60 -24.88 5.82 2.80
N ASP A 61 -24.65 5.39 4.03
CA ASP A 61 -24.99 6.13 5.25
C ASP A 61 -23.94 7.20 5.58
N GLN A 62 -22.76 7.14 4.96
CA GLN A 62 -21.80 8.24 5.00
C GLN A 62 -22.33 9.44 4.21
N PRO A 63 -22.19 10.67 4.75
CA PRO A 63 -22.56 11.86 3.99
C PRO A 63 -21.73 11.94 2.70
N GLU A 64 -22.37 12.39 1.62
CA GLU A 64 -21.68 12.67 0.37
C GLU A 64 -20.67 13.79 0.61
N ILE A 65 -19.39 13.42 0.63
CA ILE A 65 -18.27 14.34 0.83
C ILE A 65 -18.23 15.26 -0.39
N SER A 66 -18.34 16.56 -0.19
CA SER A 66 -18.19 17.54 -1.28
C SER A 66 -16.83 17.39 -1.94
N SER A 67 -16.73 17.63 -3.25
CA SER A 67 -15.43 17.57 -3.96
C SER A 67 -14.36 18.44 -3.29
N THR A 68 -14.77 19.58 -2.74
CA THR A 68 -13.91 20.50 -1.99
C THR A 68 -13.35 19.86 -0.72
N GLU A 69 -14.18 19.15 0.04
CA GLU A 69 -13.76 18.47 1.27
C GLU A 69 -12.84 17.28 0.99
N GLN A 70 -13.04 16.58 -0.13
CA GLN A 70 -12.16 15.51 -0.56
C GLN A 70 -10.74 16.03 -0.86
N ILE A 71 -10.63 17.17 -1.54
CA ILE A 71 -9.35 17.82 -1.83
C ILE A 71 -8.66 18.21 -0.52
N VAL A 72 -9.38 18.84 0.41
CA VAL A 72 -8.83 19.24 1.73
C VAL A 72 -8.31 18.03 2.51
N ARG A 73 -8.99 16.88 2.46
CA ARG A 73 -8.51 15.65 3.11
C ARG A 73 -7.23 15.12 2.46
N GLN A 74 -7.16 15.13 1.12
CA GLN A 74 -5.97 14.69 0.38
C GLN A 74 -4.78 15.62 0.65
N GLU A 75 -5.00 16.92 0.64
CA GLU A 75 -3.97 17.92 0.98
C GLU A 75 -3.46 17.71 2.40
N LYS A 76 -4.35 17.46 3.37
CA LYS A 76 -3.97 17.16 4.74
C LYS A 76 -3.10 15.90 4.84
N GLU A 77 -3.49 14.82 4.17
CA GLU A 77 -2.71 13.58 4.12
C GLU A 77 -1.33 13.81 3.49
N MET A 78 -1.25 14.59 2.40
CA MET A 78 0.03 14.95 1.80
C MET A 78 0.93 15.70 2.77
N ILE A 79 0.40 16.68 3.52
CA ILE A 79 1.17 17.47 4.50
C ILE A 79 1.65 16.60 5.66
N GLU A 80 0.81 15.71 6.18
CA GLU A 80 1.17 14.79 7.26
C GLU A 80 2.32 13.86 6.84
N ASN A 81 2.20 13.24 5.67
CA ASN A 81 3.25 12.39 5.10
C ASN A 81 4.53 13.17 4.74
N LEU A 82 4.41 14.45 4.39
CA LEU A 82 5.57 15.31 4.11
C LEU A 82 6.27 15.73 5.41
N SER A 83 5.54 15.93 6.50
CA SER A 83 6.13 16.25 7.80
C SER A 83 6.97 15.11 8.38
N ASP A 84 6.66 13.88 7.96
CA ASP A 84 7.45 12.67 8.24
C ASP A 84 8.65 12.48 7.30
N GLN A 85 9.04 13.50 6.53
CA GLN A 85 10.35 13.56 5.85
C GLN A 85 11.49 13.60 6.89
N LYS A 86 11.73 12.46 7.53
CA LYS A 86 13.05 12.11 8.03
C LYS A 86 13.97 12.28 6.83
N THR A 87 14.93 13.20 6.95
CA THR A 87 16.10 13.23 6.07
C THR A 87 16.52 11.79 5.82
N LEU A 88 16.77 11.42 4.56
CA LEU A 88 17.23 10.07 4.22
C LEU A 88 18.63 9.87 4.82
N MET A 89 18.68 9.61 6.12
CA MET A 89 19.90 9.42 6.89
C MET A 89 20.23 7.93 6.86
N SER A 90 21.51 7.63 6.70
CA SER A 90 21.97 6.26 6.82
C SER A 90 21.87 5.79 8.27
N VAL A 91 21.71 4.47 8.48
CA VAL A 91 21.71 3.86 9.82
C VAL A 91 22.96 4.24 10.63
N ARG A 92 24.11 4.40 9.95
CA ARG A 92 25.37 4.85 10.55
C ARG A 92 25.28 6.26 11.13
N GLU A 93 24.62 7.17 10.44
CA GLU A 93 24.48 8.57 10.87
C GLU A 93 23.53 8.69 12.06
N LEU A 94 22.42 7.93 12.02
CA LEU A 94 21.48 7.84 13.14
C LEU A 94 22.16 7.31 14.41
N ALA A 95 22.95 6.24 14.30
CA ALA A 95 23.68 5.67 15.43
C ALA A 95 24.73 6.63 16.04
N LYS A 96 25.28 7.53 15.22
CA LYS A 96 26.26 8.53 15.66
C LYS A 96 25.63 9.87 16.07
N GLY A 97 24.31 10.02 15.94
CA GLY A 97 23.61 11.28 16.21
C GLY A 97 24.09 12.45 15.36
N ILE A 98 24.59 12.20 14.14
CA ILE A 98 25.10 13.25 13.25
C ILE A 98 23.90 13.95 12.61
N THR A 99 23.81 15.27 12.72
CA THR A 99 22.81 16.09 12.01
C THR A 99 23.52 17.08 11.10
N TYR A 100 23.17 17.09 9.81
CA TYR A 100 23.76 18.03 8.85
C TYR A 100 22.98 19.34 8.88
N THR A 101 23.59 20.38 9.43
CA THR A 101 23.07 21.75 9.39
C THR A 101 23.46 22.48 8.11
N GLU A 102 24.57 22.07 7.49
CA GLU A 102 25.08 22.62 6.24
C GLU A 102 25.05 21.58 5.13
N PRO A 103 24.83 21.99 3.86
CA PRO A 103 24.89 21.08 2.73
C PRO A 103 26.30 20.49 2.61
N LEU A 104 26.36 19.18 2.39
CA LEU A 104 27.62 18.49 2.13
C LEU A 104 28.28 19.07 0.87
N ARG A 105 29.60 19.24 0.91
CA ARG A 105 30.38 19.63 -0.26
C ARG A 105 30.34 18.50 -1.27
N THR A 106 29.50 18.63 -2.29
CA THR A 106 29.41 17.67 -3.38
C THR A 106 30.48 17.97 -4.45
N GLY A 107 31.10 16.94 -5.01
CA GLY A 107 31.97 17.08 -6.19
C GLY A 107 31.23 17.19 -7.52
N TRP A 108 29.89 17.20 -7.49
CA TRP A 108 29.06 17.30 -8.68
C TRP A 108 29.05 18.73 -9.23
N LYS A 109 29.30 18.88 -10.54
CA LYS A 109 29.13 20.13 -11.27
C LYS A 109 27.89 20.03 -12.15
N PRO A 110 26.91 20.94 -12.03
CA PRO A 110 25.75 20.94 -12.89
C PRO A 110 26.16 21.19 -14.35
N PRO A 111 25.38 20.70 -15.33
CA PRO A 111 25.50 21.14 -16.72
C PRO A 111 25.31 22.67 -16.87
N TYR A 112 26.00 23.26 -17.84
CA TYR A 112 26.10 24.72 -18.05
C TYR A 112 24.77 25.50 -17.95
N PRO A 113 23.64 25.06 -18.54
CA PRO A 113 22.38 25.80 -18.44
C PRO A 113 21.85 25.94 -17.00
N LEU A 114 22.21 24.99 -16.12
CA LEU A 114 21.82 25.03 -14.71
C LEU A 114 22.79 25.86 -13.86
N GLU A 115 24.05 25.99 -14.28
CA GLU A 115 25.03 26.86 -13.59
C GLU A 115 24.63 28.34 -13.68
N GLU A 116 24.12 28.79 -14.82
CA GLU A 116 23.64 30.17 -15.01
C GLU A 116 22.42 30.47 -14.13
N CYS A 117 21.46 29.56 -14.06
CA CYS A 117 20.26 29.69 -13.22
C CYS A 117 20.57 29.69 -11.72
N LEU A 118 21.57 28.92 -11.28
CA LEU A 118 21.94 28.86 -9.86
C LEU A 118 22.71 30.10 -9.41
N ASN A 119 23.55 30.68 -10.29
CA ASN A 119 24.37 31.85 -9.98
C ASN A 119 23.64 33.20 -10.18
N SER A 120 22.49 33.21 -10.86
CA SER A 120 21.70 34.42 -11.15
C SER A 120 20.70 34.81 -10.06
N ASN A 121 20.56 34.02 -8.98
CA ASN A 121 19.77 34.40 -7.80
C ASN A 121 20.56 35.35 -6.87
N VAL A 122 20.91 36.52 -7.41
CA VAL A 122 21.23 37.72 -6.63
C VAL A 122 20.08 38.71 -6.88
N ILE A 123 19.02 38.58 -6.08
CA ILE A 123 18.04 39.62 -5.76
C ILE A 123 17.86 39.61 -4.26
#